data_AF-C0H8P5-F1
#
_entry.id   AF-C0H8P5-F1
#
_cell.length_a   1.000
_cell.length_b   1.000
_cell.length_c   1.000
_cell.angle_alpha   90.00
_cell.angle_beta   90.00
_cell.angle_gamma   90.00
#
_symmetry.space_group_name_H-M   'P 1'
#
loop_
_entity.id
_entity.type
_entity.pdbx_description
1 polymer ?
#
loop_
_entity_poly.entity_id
_entity_poly.type
_entity_poly.pdbx_seq_one_letter_code
_entity_poly.pdbx_strand_id
1 'polypeptide(L)'
;MTEQLRRTEEGMDQINQDMRKAEKNLTDLSKCCGLCVCPCDRVTSIEHDSKYKRTWGTGDGSSTGEGGDGSVVSRQPSGIHNGQANQQQPMGGSGPYIKRITNDAREDEMEENLDQVGSIIGNLKNMASDMGSELDKQNKHIIRITEKADINKARIDEANQRANKLIK
;
A
#
# COMPACT_ATOMS: atom_id res chain seq x y z
N MET A 1 0.60 -4.70 -11.61
CA MET A 1 -0.22 -3.80 -10.77
C MET A 1 0.66 -2.97 -9.83
N THR A 2 1.63 -3.60 -9.16
CA THR A 2 2.63 -2.96 -8.29
C THR A 2 3.39 -1.80 -8.96
N GLU A 3 3.88 -1.97 -10.20
CA GLU A 3 4.59 -0.90 -10.92
C GLU A 3 3.69 0.31 -11.26
N GLN A 4 2.40 0.09 -11.52
CA GLN A 4 1.47 1.20 -11.75
C GLN A 4 1.23 1.99 -10.46
N LEU A 5 1.08 1.30 -9.33
CA LEU A 5 0.97 1.96 -8.02
C LEU A 5 2.24 2.74 -7.66
N ARG A 6 3.42 2.20 -7.96
CA ARG A 6 4.70 2.88 -7.77
C ARG A 6 4.77 4.18 -8.58
N ARG A 7 4.41 4.14 -9.87
CA ARG A 7 4.33 5.34 -10.73
C ARG A 7 3.31 6.35 -10.23
N THR A 8 2.17 5.89 -9.73
CA THR A 8 1.16 6.79 -9.13
C THR A 8 1.68 7.45 -7.86
N GLU A 9 2.38 6.72 -7.00
CA GLU A 9 3.04 7.30 -5.83
C GLU A 9 4.10 8.33 -6.23
N GLU A 10 4.97 8.01 -7.20
CA GLU A 10 5.94 8.97 -7.76
C GLU A 10 5.25 10.24 -8.31
N GLY A 11 4.12 10.08 -9.00
CA GLY A 11 3.31 11.20 -9.48
C GLY A 11 2.76 12.06 -8.34
N MET A 12 2.30 11.45 -7.24
CA MET A 12 1.86 12.19 -6.05
C MET A 12 3.00 12.95 -5.39
N ASP A 13 4.20 12.35 -5.34
CA ASP A 13 5.43 12.96 -4.81
C ASP A 13 5.83 14.18 -5.66
N GLN A 14 5.75 14.04 -6.98
CA GLN A 14 6.02 15.12 -7.93
C GLN A 14 5.03 16.27 -7.77
N ILE A 15 3.72 15.99 -7.70
CA ILE A 15 2.69 17.02 -7.48
C ILE A 15 2.95 17.77 -6.18
N ASN A 16 3.31 17.07 -5.10
CA ASN A 16 3.63 17.71 -3.83
C ASN A 16 4.83 18.67 -3.96
N GLN A 17 5.87 18.29 -4.71
CA GLN A 17 7.02 19.17 -4.99
C GLN A 17 6.66 20.38 -5.85
N ASP A 18 5.83 20.19 -6.88
CA ASP A 18 5.43 21.27 -7.77
C ASP A 18 4.51 22.26 -7.06
N MET A 19 3.61 21.78 -6.19
CA MET A 19 2.79 22.64 -5.34
C MET A 19 3.62 23.46 -4.35
N ARG A 20 4.74 22.92 -3.83
CA ARG A 20 5.70 23.72 -3.02
C ARG A 20 6.27 24.91 -3.79
N LYS A 21 6.60 24.71 -5.07
CA LYS A 21 7.12 25.78 -5.92
C LYS A 21 6.02 26.79 -6.26
N ALA A 22 4.82 26.31 -6.59
CA ALA A 22 3.68 27.15 -6.90
C ALA A 22 3.31 28.08 -5.74
N GLU A 23 3.26 27.56 -4.51
CA GLU A 23 2.97 28.37 -3.31
C GLU A 23 4.02 29.44 -3.03
N LYS A 24 5.30 29.14 -3.24
CA LYS A 24 6.38 30.13 -3.11
C LYS A 24 6.18 31.26 -4.12
N ASN A 25 5.94 30.92 -5.37
CA ASN A 25 5.69 31.90 -6.43
C ASN A 25 4.44 32.75 -6.13
N LEU A 26 3.33 32.14 -5.68
CA LEU A 26 2.12 32.88 -5.29
C LEU A 26 2.38 33.80 -4.07
N THR A 27 3.20 33.36 -3.12
CA THR A 27 3.60 34.19 -1.96
C THR A 27 4.51 35.34 -2.37
N ASP A 28 5.36 35.15 -3.38
CA ASP A 28 6.19 36.22 -3.93
C ASP A 28 5.35 37.23 -4.72
N LEU A 29 4.33 36.77 -5.45
CA LEU A 29 3.37 37.64 -6.14
C LEU A 29 2.43 38.40 -5.20
N SER A 30 2.14 37.86 -4.00
CA SER A 30 1.32 38.55 -2.99
C SER A 30 2.09 39.59 -2.17
N LYS A 31 3.43 39.64 -2.27
CA LYS A 31 4.25 40.71 -1.70
C LYS A 31 4.11 41.97 -2.57
N CYS A 32 3.24 42.87 -2.14
CA CYS A 32 3.04 44.18 -2.76
C CYS A 32 4.36 44.99 -2.81
N CYS A 33 4.63 45.61 -3.98
CA CYS A 33 5.55 46.71 -4.24
C CYS A 33 6.62 47.01 -3.16
N GLY A 34 7.71 46.24 -3.18
CA GLY A 34 9.05 46.74 -2.84
C GLY A 34 9.52 46.70 -1.39
N LEU A 35 8.68 46.72 -0.34
CA LEU A 35 9.22 46.68 1.04
C LEU A 35 8.29 46.23 2.18
N CYS A 36 7.01 45.93 1.95
CA CYS A 36 6.06 45.60 3.02
C CYS A 36 5.24 44.34 2.69
N VAL A 37 5.41 43.26 3.48
CA VAL A 37 4.44 42.14 3.48
C VAL A 37 3.11 42.71 3.98
N CYS A 38 2.08 42.70 3.13
CA CYS A 38 0.74 43.14 3.52
C CYS A 38 0.29 42.27 4.72
N PRO A 39 -0.02 42.84 5.90
CA PRO A 39 -0.35 42.07 7.11
C PRO A 39 -1.60 41.19 6.99
N CYS A 40 -2.33 41.29 5.87
CA CYS A 40 -3.68 40.75 5.72
C CYS A 40 -3.78 39.32 5.17
N ASP A 41 -2.70 38.60 4.87
CA ASP A 41 -2.81 37.19 4.44
C ASP A 41 -1.58 36.35 4.85
N ARG A 42 -1.26 36.33 6.15
CA ARG A 42 -0.30 35.34 6.68
C ARG A 42 -0.99 33.98 6.81
N VAL A 43 -1.08 33.31 5.68
CA VAL A 43 -1.61 31.95 5.55
C VAL A 43 -0.70 30.92 6.22
N THR A 44 -1.29 30.03 6.99
CA THR A 44 -0.63 28.90 7.64
C THR A 44 -0.14 27.93 6.58
N SER A 45 1.16 27.59 6.60
CA SER A 45 1.71 26.58 5.68
C SER A 45 1.05 25.23 5.96
N ILE A 46 0.44 24.62 4.93
CA ILE A 46 -0.07 23.23 4.97
C ILE A 46 1.03 22.26 5.44
N GLU A 47 2.31 22.61 5.29
CA GLU A 47 3.43 21.80 5.76
C GLU A 47 3.49 21.66 7.30
N HIS A 48 2.86 22.58 8.03
CA HIS A 48 2.76 22.49 9.50
C HIS A 48 1.61 21.59 9.94
N ASP A 49 0.70 21.21 9.03
CA ASP A 49 -0.44 20.37 9.36
C ASP A 49 0.00 18.95 9.73
N SER A 50 -0.64 18.38 10.76
CA SER A 50 -0.31 17.05 11.25
C SER A 50 -0.59 15.96 10.20
N LYS A 51 -1.59 16.17 9.32
CA LYS A 51 -1.89 15.26 8.20
C LYS A 51 -0.79 15.31 7.14
N TYR A 52 -0.23 16.50 6.86
CA TYR A 52 0.92 16.65 5.95
C TYR A 52 2.16 15.95 6.51
N LYS A 53 2.47 16.14 7.80
CA LYS A 53 3.62 15.47 8.43
C LYS A 53 3.48 13.95 8.44
N ARG A 54 2.28 13.41 8.69
CA ARG A 54 2.05 11.95 8.66
C ARG A 54 2.22 11.34 7.26
N THR A 55 1.93 12.09 6.21
CA THR A 55 1.97 11.60 4.82
C THR A 55 3.31 11.82 4.13
N TRP A 56 4.03 12.89 4.48
CA TRP A 56 5.26 13.33 3.81
C TRP A 56 6.46 13.59 4.73
N GLY A 57 6.28 13.75 6.03
CA GLY A 57 7.34 14.07 6.99
C GLY A 57 8.13 12.83 7.38
N THR A 58 9.41 12.69 7.02
CA THR A 58 10.59 13.23 7.73
C THR A 58 10.35 13.40 9.23
N GLY A 59 10.89 12.45 10.01
CA GLY A 59 10.70 12.33 11.44
C GLY A 59 11.09 13.57 12.25
N ASP A 60 10.17 13.99 13.10
CA ASP A 60 10.50 14.37 14.47
C ASP A 60 9.88 13.30 15.36
N GLY A 61 10.74 12.59 16.08
CA GLY A 61 10.46 11.38 16.84
C GLY A 61 9.65 11.60 18.11
N SER A 62 8.50 12.26 18.04
CA SER A 62 7.59 12.39 19.17
C SER A 62 6.13 12.54 18.73
N SER A 63 5.58 11.45 18.22
CA SER A 63 4.14 11.20 18.33
C SER A 63 3.94 9.70 18.52
N THR A 64 3.96 9.30 19.78
CA THR A 64 3.18 8.19 20.32
C THR A 64 1.80 8.17 19.67
N GLY A 65 1.56 7.21 18.79
CA GLY A 65 0.32 7.10 18.04
C GLY A 65 0.48 6.26 16.79
N GLU A 66 0.69 4.96 17.01
CA GLU A 66 0.24 3.84 16.15
C GLU A 66 0.10 4.20 14.66
N GLY A 67 1.20 4.17 13.91
CA GLY A 67 1.08 4.42 12.48
C GLY A 67 2.38 4.74 11.78
N GLY A 68 3.33 3.80 11.83
CA GLY A 68 4.42 3.77 10.86
C GLY A 68 5.80 3.62 11.48
N ASP A 69 6.25 2.38 11.61
CA ASP A 69 7.61 2.04 11.21
C ASP A 69 7.74 0.53 10.95
N GLY A 70 8.35 0.17 9.82
CA GLY A 70 9.19 -1.01 9.61
C GLY A 70 8.67 -2.43 9.79
N SER A 71 7.56 -2.70 10.50
CA SER A 71 7.11 -4.07 10.72
C SER A 71 6.24 -4.54 9.56
N VAL A 72 6.92 -4.94 8.49
CA VAL A 72 6.37 -6.02 7.66
C VAL A 72 6.10 -7.17 8.61
N VAL A 73 4.83 -7.45 8.89
CA VAL A 73 4.43 -8.75 9.41
C VAL A 73 4.61 -9.73 8.24
N SER A 74 5.87 -10.04 7.91
CA SER A 74 6.28 -11.06 6.95
C SER A 74 6.12 -12.47 7.51
N ARG A 75 5.59 -12.58 8.72
CA ARG A 75 5.16 -13.83 9.32
C ARG A 75 3.70 -13.68 9.68
N GLN A 76 2.82 -13.97 8.72
CA GLN A 76 1.58 -14.61 9.11
C GLN A 76 1.97 -15.80 9.99
N PRO A 77 1.34 -15.97 11.17
CA PRO A 77 1.68 -17.09 12.03
C PRO A 77 1.49 -18.37 11.23
N SER A 78 2.56 -19.16 11.08
CA SER A 78 2.44 -20.55 10.68
C SER A 78 1.40 -21.15 11.60
N GLY A 79 0.24 -21.54 11.06
CA GLY A 79 -0.91 -21.95 11.85
C GLY A 79 -0.47 -22.85 13.00
N ILE A 80 -0.49 -22.32 14.22
CA ILE A 80 -0.24 -23.10 15.43
C ILE A 80 -1.47 -23.99 15.56
N HIS A 81 -1.32 -25.24 15.13
CA HIS A 81 -2.25 -26.31 15.40
C HIS A 81 -2.17 -26.61 16.90
N ASN A 82 -2.96 -25.91 17.70
CA ASN A 82 -3.22 -26.30 19.08
C ASN A 82 -4.68 -26.74 19.20
N GLY A 83 -4.85 -28.06 19.33
CA GLY A 83 -5.98 -28.61 20.07
C GLY A 83 -7.26 -28.87 19.30
N GLN A 84 -7.24 -29.70 18.26
CA GLN A 84 -8.33 -30.68 18.10
C GLN A 84 -7.85 -31.88 17.29
N ALA A 85 -7.71 -33.00 17.98
CA ALA A 85 -7.60 -34.31 17.35
C ALA A 85 -8.89 -34.57 16.57
N ASN A 86 -8.90 -34.27 15.28
CA ASN A 86 -9.78 -34.95 14.34
C ASN A 86 -9.16 -34.94 12.95
N GLN A 87 -8.47 -36.03 12.63
CA GLN A 87 -8.32 -36.62 11.29
C GLN A 87 -8.39 -35.65 10.10
N GLN A 88 -7.49 -34.68 10.02
CA GLN A 88 -7.16 -34.07 8.74
C GLN A 88 -5.79 -34.59 8.35
N GLN A 89 -5.81 -35.60 7.48
CA GLN A 89 -4.62 -36.16 6.84
C GLN A 89 -3.72 -35.02 6.35
N PRO A 90 -2.40 -35.09 6.59
CA PRO A 90 -1.48 -34.10 6.08
C PRO A 90 -1.56 -34.12 4.55
N MET A 91 -1.80 -32.95 3.96
CA MET A 91 -1.57 -32.67 2.54
C MET A 91 -0.06 -32.83 2.25
N GLY A 92 0.37 -34.08 2.12
CA GLY A 92 1.76 -34.53 2.15
C GLY A 92 1.93 -35.97 2.65
N GLY A 93 0.84 -36.73 2.80
CA GLY A 93 0.91 -38.17 3.07
C GLY A 93 1.64 -38.88 1.95
N SER A 94 2.82 -39.42 2.26
CA SER A 94 3.64 -40.30 1.43
C SER A 94 2.96 -41.67 1.19
N GLY A 95 1.68 -41.66 0.80
CA GLY A 95 0.86 -42.83 0.54
C GLY A 95 -0.01 -42.64 -0.69
N PRO A 96 -0.48 -43.73 -1.33
CA PRO A 96 -1.24 -43.67 -2.56
C PRO A 96 -2.50 -42.79 -2.40
N TYR A 97 -2.74 -41.90 -3.36
CA TYR A 97 -3.92 -41.04 -3.44
C TYR A 97 -5.21 -41.84 -3.62
N ILE A 98 -5.15 -43.03 -4.25
CA ILE A 98 -6.29 -43.93 -4.39
C ILE A 98 -6.08 -45.26 -3.64
N LYS A 99 -7.19 -45.79 -3.10
CA LYS A 99 -7.23 -47.14 -2.55
C LYS A 99 -7.36 -48.14 -3.70
N ARG A 100 -6.31 -48.93 -3.93
CA ARG A 100 -6.30 -49.98 -4.95
C ARG A 100 -7.31 -51.10 -4.61
N ILE A 101 -8.14 -51.49 -5.58
CA ILE A 101 -9.13 -52.57 -5.42
C ILE A 101 -8.81 -53.71 -6.38
N THR A 102 -8.56 -53.38 -7.64
CA THR A 102 -8.35 -54.35 -8.73
C THR A 102 -6.90 -54.43 -9.17
N ASN A 103 -6.05 -53.47 -8.79
CA ASN A 103 -4.64 -53.36 -9.22
C ASN A 103 -4.51 -53.42 -10.74
N ASP A 104 -5.39 -52.73 -11.45
CA ASP A 104 -5.38 -52.65 -12.91
C ASP A 104 -4.67 -51.37 -13.40
N ALA A 105 -4.33 -51.35 -14.69
CA ALA A 105 -3.62 -50.22 -15.31
C ALA A 105 -4.42 -48.90 -15.22
N ARG A 106 -5.75 -48.97 -15.07
CA ARG A 106 -6.60 -47.80 -14.90
C ARG A 106 -6.42 -47.17 -13.52
N GLU A 107 -6.32 -47.97 -12.46
CA GLU A 107 -5.95 -47.49 -11.12
C GLU A 107 -4.56 -46.85 -11.13
N ASP A 108 -3.57 -47.45 -11.81
CA ASP A 108 -2.22 -46.85 -11.91
C ASP A 108 -2.23 -45.49 -12.64
N GLU A 109 -2.98 -45.34 -13.74
CA GLU A 109 -3.13 -44.05 -14.45
C GLU A 109 -3.83 -42.99 -13.58
N MET A 110 -4.83 -43.39 -12.79
CA MET A 110 -5.51 -42.47 -11.87
C MET A 110 -4.57 -41.98 -10.76
N GLU A 111 -3.71 -42.84 -10.23
CA GLU A 111 -2.71 -42.48 -9.23
C GLU A 111 -1.68 -41.49 -9.81
N GLU A 112 -1.15 -41.75 -11.01
CA GLU A 112 -0.21 -40.85 -11.69
C GLU A 112 -0.82 -39.48 -11.98
N ASN A 113 -2.07 -39.45 -12.46
CA ASN A 113 -2.79 -38.20 -12.70
C ASN A 113 -3.03 -37.42 -11.39
N LEU A 114 -3.33 -38.09 -10.28
CA LEU A 114 -3.55 -37.45 -8.98
C LEU A 114 -2.24 -36.92 -8.35
N ASP A 115 -1.11 -37.58 -8.58
CA ASP A 115 0.20 -37.09 -8.18
C ASP A 115 0.56 -35.79 -8.93
N GLN A 116 0.32 -35.75 -10.24
CA GLN A 116 0.46 -34.53 -11.04
C GLN A 116 -0.46 -33.41 -10.54
N VAL A 117 -1.72 -33.73 -10.21
CA VAL A 117 -2.67 -32.77 -9.61
C VAL A 117 -2.17 -32.29 -8.25
N GLY A 118 -1.57 -33.16 -7.44
CA GLY A 118 -0.95 -32.80 -6.16
C GLY A 118 0.17 -31.76 -6.32
N SER A 119 1.03 -31.94 -7.32
CA SER A 119 2.08 -30.97 -7.68
C SER A 119 1.48 -29.64 -8.14
N ILE A 120 0.45 -29.65 -8.99
CA ILE A 120 -0.26 -28.44 -9.45
C ILE A 120 -0.91 -27.72 -8.26
N ILE A 121 -1.55 -28.45 -7.33
CA ILE A 121 -2.15 -27.88 -6.11
C ILE A 121 -1.06 -27.24 -5.24
N GLY A 122 0.12 -27.84 -5.13
CA GLY A 122 1.27 -27.25 -4.43
C GLY A 122 1.68 -25.91 -5.04
N ASN A 123 1.78 -25.83 -6.36
CA ASN A 123 2.08 -24.60 -7.07
C ASN A 123 0.97 -23.55 -6.92
N LEU A 124 -0.30 -23.96 -7.04
CA LEU A 124 -1.47 -23.09 -6.83
C LEU A 124 -1.48 -22.51 -5.40
N LYS A 125 -1.16 -23.31 -4.39
CA LYS A 125 -1.06 -22.86 -2.99
C LYS A 125 0.02 -21.79 -2.81
N ASN A 126 1.20 -22.01 -3.40
CA ASN A 126 2.29 -21.03 -3.33
C ASN A 126 1.88 -19.73 -4.03
N MET A 127 1.32 -19.80 -5.24
CA MET A 127 0.81 -18.63 -5.95
C MET A 127 -0.31 -17.90 -5.18
N ALA A 128 -1.21 -18.63 -4.53
CA ALA A 128 -2.26 -18.04 -3.70
C ALA A 128 -1.69 -17.33 -2.47
N SER A 129 -0.67 -17.91 -1.83
CA SER A 129 0.05 -17.30 -0.71
C SER A 129 0.78 -16.02 -1.14
N ASP A 130 1.53 -16.08 -2.24
CA ASP A 130 2.28 -14.95 -2.77
C ASP A 130 1.32 -13.82 -3.20
N MET A 131 0.25 -14.17 -3.92
CA MET A 131 -0.79 -13.23 -4.34
C MET A 131 -1.50 -12.59 -3.14
N GLY A 132 -1.80 -13.36 -2.10
CA GLY A 132 -2.39 -12.82 -0.85
C GLY A 132 -1.47 -11.78 -0.21
N SER A 133 -0.19 -12.12 -0.04
CA SER A 133 0.79 -11.19 0.53
C SER A 133 0.99 -9.93 -0.31
N GLU A 134 0.90 -10.05 -1.64
CA GLU A 134 1.03 -8.94 -2.58
C GLU A 134 -0.21 -8.05 -2.57
N LEU A 135 -1.42 -8.61 -2.45
CA LEU A 135 -2.65 -7.84 -2.27
C LEU A 135 -2.62 -7.01 -0.98
N ASP A 136 -2.15 -7.58 0.13
CA ASP A 136 -2.01 -6.85 1.39
C ASP A 136 -1.04 -5.66 1.28
N LYS A 137 0.08 -5.85 0.58
CA LYS A 137 1.04 -4.76 0.28
C LYS A 137 0.38 -3.68 -0.57
N GLN A 138 -0.31 -4.07 -1.65
CA GLN A 138 -0.97 -3.14 -2.54
C GLN A 138 -2.08 -2.36 -1.83
N ASN A 139 -2.84 -3.00 -0.94
CA ASN A 139 -3.89 -2.33 -0.17
C ASN A 139 -3.33 -1.22 0.74
N LYS A 140 -2.22 -1.50 1.46
CA LYS A 140 -1.52 -0.48 2.26
C LYS A 140 -0.97 0.66 1.40
N HIS A 141 -0.43 0.33 0.23
CA HIS A 141 0.10 1.30 -0.71
C HIS A 141 -0.99 2.22 -1.27
N ILE A 142 -2.17 1.67 -1.57
CA ILE A 142 -3.34 2.43 -2.01
C ILE A 142 -3.78 3.41 -0.92
N ILE A 143 -3.87 2.97 0.34
CA ILE A 143 -4.22 3.87 1.47
C ILE A 143 -3.28 5.08 1.51
N ARG A 144 -1.96 4.85 1.41
CA ARG A 144 -0.98 5.95 1.39
C ARG A 144 -1.18 6.88 0.19
N ILE A 145 -1.40 6.34 -1.01
CA ILE A 145 -1.67 7.16 -2.20
C ILE A 145 -2.92 8.00 -2.00
N THR A 146 -3.98 7.43 -1.44
CA THR A 146 -5.23 8.15 -1.15
C THR A 146 -5.00 9.30 -0.18
N GLU A 147 -4.25 9.09 0.90
CA GLU A 147 -3.91 10.16 1.85
C GLU A 147 -3.08 11.27 1.19
N LYS A 148 -2.08 10.90 0.36
CA LYS A 148 -1.29 11.85 -0.43
C LYS A 148 -2.18 12.65 -1.39
N ALA A 149 -3.13 11.99 -2.05
CA ALA A 149 -4.06 12.62 -3.00
C ALA A 149 -5.00 13.62 -2.32
N ASP A 150 -5.55 13.29 -1.15
CA ASP A 150 -6.40 14.21 -0.38
C ASP A 150 -5.67 15.52 -0.02
N ILE A 151 -4.42 15.41 0.41
CA ILE A 151 -3.61 16.56 0.79
C ILE A 151 -3.23 17.39 -0.43
N ASN A 152 -2.79 16.73 -1.51
CA ASN A 152 -2.51 17.40 -2.77
C ASN A 152 -3.76 18.15 -3.27
N LYS A 153 -4.94 17.55 -3.17
CA LYS A 153 -6.21 18.19 -3.52
C LYS A 153 -6.47 19.43 -2.66
N ALA A 154 -6.39 19.32 -1.34
CA ALA A 154 -6.61 20.46 -0.43
C ALA A 154 -5.64 21.61 -0.74
N ARG A 155 -4.38 21.27 -1.03
CA ARG A 155 -3.33 22.22 -1.39
C ARG A 155 -3.58 22.94 -2.71
N ILE A 156 -4.02 22.20 -3.73
CA ILE A 156 -4.40 22.76 -5.03
C ILE A 156 -5.60 23.70 -4.88
N ASP A 157 -6.63 23.27 -4.13
CA ASP A 157 -7.83 24.08 -3.91
C ASP A 157 -7.49 25.40 -3.19
N GLU A 158 -6.61 25.38 -2.19
CA GLU A 158 -6.13 26.59 -1.51
C GLU A 158 -5.31 27.50 -2.44
N ALA A 159 -4.35 26.93 -3.17
CA ALA A 159 -3.53 27.68 -4.13
C ALA A 159 -4.39 28.35 -5.22
N ASN A 160 -5.42 27.65 -5.72
CA ASN A 160 -6.38 28.17 -6.69
C ASN A 160 -7.19 29.33 -6.11
N GLN A 161 -7.64 29.24 -4.85
CA GLN A 161 -8.31 30.35 -4.19
C GLN A 161 -7.40 31.58 -4.08
N ARG A 162 -6.13 31.39 -3.72
CA ARG A 162 -5.14 32.49 -3.66
C ARG A 162 -4.88 33.11 -5.03
N ALA A 163 -4.69 32.30 -6.06
CA ALA A 163 -4.48 32.79 -7.42
C ALA A 163 -5.69 33.61 -7.91
N ASN A 164 -6.92 33.16 -7.65
CA ASN A 164 -8.13 33.91 -7.99
C ASN A 164 -8.25 35.24 -7.23
N LYS A 165 -7.76 35.32 -5.99
CA LYS A 165 -7.71 36.58 -5.23
C LYS A 165 -6.66 37.58 -5.78
N LEU A 166 -5.61 37.10 -6.42
CA LEU A 166 -4.57 37.96 -7.03
C LEU A 166 -4.96 38.48 -8.41
N ILE A 167 -5.88 37.79 -9.11
CA ILE A 167 -6.38 38.19 -10.44
C ILE A 167 -7.56 39.17 -10.32
N LYS A 168 -8.29 39.16 -9.21
CA LYS A 168 -9.37 40.11 -8.89
C LYS A 168 -8.83 41.37 -8.24
#